data_AF-A0A961WGL7-F1
#
_entry.id   AF-A0A961WGL7-F1
#
_cell.length_a   1.000
_cell.length_b   1.000
_cell.length_c   1.000
_cell.angle_alpha   90.00
_cell.angle_beta   90.00
_cell.angle_gamma   90.00
#
_symmetry.space_group_name_H-M   'P 1'
#
loop_
_entity.id
_entity.type
_entity.pdbx_description
1 polymer ?
#
loop_
_entity_poly.entity_id
_entity_poly.type
_entity_poly.pdbx_seq_one_letter_code
_entity_poly.pdbx_strand_id
1 'polypeptide(L)'
;MLLLADMTLPVVFAIALSLAMTAAAIWTWFYHDSKHRDLDSWIEYGFSRDTLRHVLIYYRSMGISMLVFYVLFVASCLMLEAEGHQIFTNASGQPVHGGPIATAFFALDLVLRGGFFDVMEHFELSVTAVHINRALRWFVWYAFVFRIYYGLTLIRIAVSFVWIWAKLYAARKHHGSDRPTT
;
A
#
# COMPACT_ATOMS: atom_id res chain seq x y z
N MET A 1 -23.16 -23.54 1.62
CA MET A 1 -23.50 -22.62 2.75
C MET A 1 -23.05 -23.17 4.12
N LEU A 2 -22.05 -24.07 4.17
CA LEU A 2 -21.60 -24.78 5.38
C LEU A 2 -20.09 -24.56 5.69
N LEU A 3 -19.40 -23.76 4.88
CA LEU A 3 -17.95 -23.47 5.02
C LEU A 3 -17.64 -22.33 6.01
N LEU A 4 -18.65 -21.55 6.42
CA LEU A 4 -18.48 -20.40 7.32
C LEU A 4 -18.66 -20.76 8.81
N ALA A 5 -19.24 -21.91 9.12
CA ALA A 5 -19.61 -22.28 10.49
C ALA A 5 -18.40 -22.68 11.37
N ASP A 6 -17.30 -23.15 10.76
CA ASP A 6 -16.06 -23.54 11.45
C ASP A 6 -14.93 -22.51 11.28
N MET A 7 -15.23 -21.32 10.75
CA MET A 7 -14.21 -20.28 10.58
C MET A 7 -14.02 -19.52 11.86
N THR A 8 -12.77 -19.48 12.33
CA THR A 8 -12.42 -18.70 13.50
C THR A 8 -12.55 -17.20 13.24
N LEU A 9 -12.86 -16.43 14.28
CA LEU A 9 -13.08 -14.99 14.19
C LEU A 9 -11.87 -14.23 13.57
N PRO A 10 -10.61 -14.55 13.92
CA PRO A 10 -9.43 -14.00 13.27
C PRO A 10 -9.33 -14.30 11.76
N VAL A 11 -9.74 -15.49 11.31
CA VAL A 11 -9.73 -15.84 9.88
C VAL A 11 -10.85 -15.10 9.14
N VAL A 12 -12.05 -14.97 9.73
CA VAL A 12 -13.12 -14.14 9.17
C VAL A 12 -12.68 -12.69 9.05
N PHE A 13 -12.00 -12.16 10.06
CA PHE A 13 -11.43 -10.82 10.03
C PHE A 13 -10.40 -10.65 8.91
N ALA A 14 -9.49 -11.61 8.72
CA ALA A 14 -8.52 -11.59 7.62
C ALA A 14 -9.20 -11.61 6.23
N ILE A 15 -10.26 -12.39 6.07
CA ILE A 15 -11.03 -12.42 4.82
C ILE A 15 -11.74 -11.08 4.60
N ALA A 16 -12.45 -10.57 5.59
CA ALA A 16 -13.11 -9.27 5.51
C ALA A 16 -12.11 -8.15 5.16
N LEU A 17 -10.92 -8.18 5.77
CA LEU A 17 -9.86 -7.23 5.52
C LEU A 17 -9.29 -7.36 4.09
N SER A 18 -9.15 -8.58 3.57
CA SER A 18 -8.72 -8.80 2.18
C SER A 18 -9.72 -8.29 1.14
N LEU A 19 -11.01 -8.49 1.39
CA LEU A 19 -12.09 -7.92 0.58
C LEU A 19 -12.10 -6.39 0.65
N ALA A 20 -11.94 -5.83 1.86
CA ALA A 20 -11.87 -4.39 2.07
C ALA A 20 -10.66 -3.75 1.35
N MET A 21 -9.49 -4.38 1.41
CA MET A 21 -8.29 -3.93 0.67
C MET A 21 -8.50 -3.98 -0.84
N THR A 22 -9.15 -5.04 -1.34
CA THR A 22 -9.44 -5.18 -2.78
C THR A 22 -10.42 -4.10 -3.24
N ALA A 23 -11.50 -3.88 -2.48
CA ALA A 23 -12.47 -2.83 -2.75
C ALA A 23 -11.82 -1.44 -2.68
N ALA A 24 -10.95 -1.19 -1.69
CA ALA A 24 -10.19 0.04 -1.57
C ALA A 24 -9.21 0.23 -2.73
N ALA A 25 -8.55 -0.83 -3.21
CA ALA A 25 -7.67 -0.78 -4.39
C ALA A 25 -8.46 -0.36 -5.64
N ILE A 26 -9.60 -1.03 -5.88
CA ILE A 26 -10.49 -0.76 -7.00
C ILE A 26 -11.04 0.67 -6.92
N TRP A 27 -11.54 1.06 -5.76
CA TRP A 27 -12.03 2.40 -5.51
C TRP A 27 -10.94 3.44 -5.76
N THR A 28 -9.75 3.23 -5.20
CA THR A 28 -8.60 4.10 -5.41
C THR A 28 -8.29 4.21 -6.90
N TRP A 29 -8.31 3.12 -7.65
CA TRP A 29 -8.03 3.15 -9.08
C TRP A 29 -9.05 3.98 -9.89
N PHE A 30 -10.34 3.70 -9.73
CA PHE A 30 -11.42 4.37 -10.48
C PHE A 30 -11.66 5.81 -10.00
N TYR A 31 -11.70 6.03 -8.68
CA TYR A 31 -11.86 7.36 -8.11
C TYR A 31 -10.67 8.26 -8.48
N HIS A 32 -9.47 7.69 -8.51
CA HIS A 32 -8.28 8.42 -8.95
C HIS A 32 -8.35 8.85 -10.40
N ASP A 33 -8.89 8.01 -11.28
CA ASP A 33 -9.01 8.36 -12.70
C ASP A 33 -9.95 9.56 -12.91
N SER A 34 -11.09 9.56 -12.19
CA SER A 34 -12.00 10.70 -12.20
C SER A 34 -11.37 11.97 -11.64
N LYS A 35 -10.60 11.85 -10.55
CA LYS A 35 -9.93 12.99 -9.92
C LYS A 35 -8.71 13.49 -10.69
N HIS A 36 -8.05 12.66 -11.48
CA HIS A 36 -6.97 13.11 -12.37
C HIS A 36 -7.51 13.98 -13.49
N ARG A 37 -8.66 13.61 -14.07
CA ARG A 37 -9.36 14.43 -15.06
C ARG A 37 -9.78 15.79 -14.50
N ASP A 38 -10.27 15.81 -13.26
CA ASP A 38 -10.52 17.07 -12.56
C ASP A 38 -9.20 17.83 -12.38
N LEU A 39 -8.13 17.19 -11.91
CA LEU A 39 -6.83 17.85 -11.73
C LEU A 39 -6.27 18.46 -13.02
N ASP A 40 -6.48 17.78 -14.15
CA ASP A 40 -6.09 18.21 -15.47
C ASP A 40 -6.71 19.56 -15.83
N SER A 41 -8.03 19.67 -15.66
CA SER A 41 -8.74 20.91 -15.97
C SER A 41 -8.33 22.06 -15.03
N TRP A 42 -7.99 21.75 -13.78
CA TRP A 42 -7.56 22.77 -12.81
C TRP A 42 -6.14 23.25 -13.06
N ILE A 43 -5.24 22.39 -13.53
CA ILE A 43 -3.86 22.77 -13.90
C ILE A 43 -3.85 23.60 -15.18
N GLU A 44 -4.71 23.28 -16.15
CA GLU A 44 -4.86 24.06 -17.39
C GLU A 44 -5.43 25.47 -17.16
N TYR A 45 -6.35 25.63 -16.20
CA TYR A 45 -6.96 26.94 -15.90
C TYR A 45 -6.10 27.87 -15.02
N GLY A 46 -5.02 27.36 -14.41
CA GLY A 46 -4.05 28.17 -13.70
C GLY A 46 -3.45 27.46 -12.48
N PHE A 47 -2.12 27.49 -12.38
CA PHE A 47 -1.36 26.94 -11.26
C PHE A 47 -1.59 27.77 -9.98
N SER A 48 -2.75 27.64 -9.34
CA SER A 48 -3.11 28.32 -8.10
C SER A 48 -2.63 27.55 -6.86
N ARG A 49 -2.37 28.27 -5.77
CA ARG A 49 -2.09 27.72 -4.44
C ARG A 49 -3.20 26.75 -3.98
N ASP A 50 -4.43 26.99 -4.43
CA ASP A 50 -5.58 26.11 -4.15
C ASP A 50 -5.48 24.77 -4.88
N THR A 51 -4.94 24.71 -6.10
CA THR A 51 -4.71 23.47 -6.85
C THR A 51 -3.70 22.58 -6.11
N LEU A 52 -2.59 23.15 -5.62
CA LEU A 52 -1.62 22.44 -4.79
C LEU A 52 -2.21 21.90 -3.48
N ARG A 53 -3.12 22.66 -2.85
CA ARG A 53 -3.81 22.23 -1.63
C ARG A 53 -4.73 21.03 -1.89
N HIS A 54 -5.48 21.04 -2.99
CA HIS A 54 -6.35 19.92 -3.37
C HIS A 54 -5.55 18.65 -3.67
N VAL A 55 -4.42 18.79 -4.37
CA VAL A 55 -3.46 17.71 -4.60
C VAL A 55 -2.94 17.13 -3.28
N LEU A 56 -2.54 17.97 -2.34
CA LEU A 56 -2.01 17.51 -1.05
C LEU A 56 -3.06 16.78 -0.22
N ILE A 57 -4.30 17.30 -0.17
CA ILE A 57 -5.42 16.65 0.53
C ILE A 57 -5.72 15.29 -0.08
N TYR A 58 -5.67 15.20 -1.40
CA TYR A 58 -5.87 13.97 -2.14
C TYR A 58 -4.81 12.90 -1.80
N TYR A 59 -3.51 13.23 -1.88
CA TYR A 59 -2.45 12.30 -1.46
C TYR A 59 -2.52 11.94 0.02
N ARG A 60 -2.89 12.89 0.88
CA ARG A 60 -3.08 12.65 2.31
C ARG A 60 -4.18 11.61 2.54
N SER A 61 -5.29 11.68 1.80
CA SER A 61 -6.37 10.70 1.92
C SER A 61 -5.91 9.28 1.54
N MET A 62 -5.08 9.13 0.50
CA MET A 62 -4.48 7.85 0.13
C MET A 62 -3.51 7.35 1.20
N GLY A 63 -2.60 8.21 1.68
CA GLY A 63 -1.66 7.85 2.74
C GLY A 63 -2.34 7.42 4.03
N ILE A 64 -3.44 8.08 4.42
CA ILE A 64 -4.25 7.69 5.59
C ILE A 64 -4.86 6.29 5.38
N SER A 65 -5.44 6.02 4.21
CA SER A 65 -6.00 4.69 3.93
C SER A 65 -4.94 3.59 4.03
N MET A 66 -3.75 3.82 3.47
CA MET A 66 -2.61 2.92 3.61
C MET A 66 -2.21 2.74 5.08
N LEU A 67 -2.15 3.79 5.88
CA LEU A 67 -1.80 3.65 7.30
C LEU A 67 -2.85 2.82 8.07
N VAL A 68 -4.13 3.02 7.78
CA VAL A 68 -5.22 2.26 8.42
C VAL A 68 -5.12 0.77 8.07
N PHE A 69 -4.99 0.44 6.79
CA PHE A 69 -4.85 -0.96 6.37
C PHE A 69 -3.56 -1.61 6.89
N TYR A 70 -2.49 -0.83 7.09
CA TYR A 70 -1.25 -1.31 7.71
C TYR A 70 -1.52 -1.80 9.14
N VAL A 71 -2.11 -0.93 9.96
CA VAL A 71 -2.38 -1.21 11.37
C VAL A 71 -3.37 -2.37 11.50
N LEU A 72 -4.42 -2.39 10.68
CA LEU A 72 -5.39 -3.49 10.67
C LEU A 72 -4.77 -4.82 10.24
N PHE A 73 -3.83 -4.81 9.29
CA PHE A 73 -3.12 -6.03 8.88
C PHE A 73 -2.21 -6.55 9.99
N VAL A 74 -1.44 -5.67 10.66
CA VAL A 74 -0.61 -6.05 11.81
C VAL A 74 -1.49 -6.62 12.93
N ALA A 75 -2.60 -5.95 13.27
CA ALA A 75 -3.55 -6.45 14.27
C ALA A 75 -4.15 -7.81 13.87
N SER A 76 -4.51 -7.99 12.59
CA SER A 76 -5.00 -9.26 12.06
C SER A 76 -4.00 -10.39 12.23
N CYS A 77 -2.72 -10.15 11.94
CA CYS A 77 -1.66 -11.13 12.14
C CYS A 77 -1.50 -11.49 13.62
N LEU A 78 -1.54 -10.51 14.52
CA LEU A 78 -1.44 -10.77 15.97
C LEU A 78 -2.65 -11.54 16.51
N MET A 79 -3.85 -11.29 15.99
CA MET A 79 -5.03 -12.08 16.34
C MET A 79 -4.91 -13.54 15.88
N LEU A 80 -4.37 -13.77 14.68
CA LEU A 80 -4.09 -15.10 14.16
C LEU A 80 -3.03 -15.83 14.99
N GLU A 81 -1.96 -15.14 15.40
CA GLU A 81 -0.95 -15.71 16.29
C GLU A 81 -1.53 -16.04 17.68
N ALA A 82 -2.37 -15.18 18.23
CA ALA A 82 -3.00 -15.38 19.55
C ALA A 82 -3.94 -16.62 19.57
N GLU A 83 -4.52 -16.96 18.42
CA GLU A 83 -5.33 -18.16 18.24
C GLU A 83 -4.49 -19.43 18.01
N GLY A 84 -3.17 -19.30 17.87
CA GLY A 84 -2.25 -20.42 17.69
C GLY A 84 -1.98 -20.77 16.23
N HIS A 85 -2.39 -19.93 15.27
CA HIS A 85 -1.99 -20.12 13.88
C HIS A 85 -0.49 -19.85 13.72
N GLN A 86 0.24 -20.87 13.28
CA GLN A 86 1.67 -20.79 13.00
C GLN A 86 1.93 -20.12 11.64
N ILE A 87 1.67 -18.81 11.58
CA ILE A 87 1.82 -17.98 10.36
C ILE A 87 3.28 -17.67 10.03
N PHE A 88 4.16 -17.79 11.02
CA PHE A 88 5.55 -17.38 10.96
C PHE A 88 6.52 -18.52 11.23
N THR A 89 7.67 -18.50 10.54
CA THR A 89 8.78 -19.44 10.70
C THR A 89 10.09 -18.68 10.84
N ASN A 90 11.02 -19.23 11.61
CA ASN A 90 12.39 -18.72 11.69
C ASN A 90 13.21 -19.15 10.46
N ALA A 91 14.44 -18.66 10.31
CA ALA A 91 15.36 -19.06 9.23
C ALA A 91 15.61 -20.58 9.19
N SER A 92 15.55 -21.25 10.35
CA SER A 92 15.67 -22.71 10.49
C SER A 92 14.39 -23.48 10.16
N GLY A 93 13.33 -22.80 9.69
CA GLY A 93 12.04 -23.41 9.31
C GLY A 93 11.13 -23.80 10.48
N GLN A 94 11.50 -23.52 11.73
CA GLN A 94 10.65 -23.80 12.89
C GLN A 94 9.57 -22.72 13.07
N PRO A 95 8.34 -23.10 13.44
CA PRO A 95 7.26 -22.16 13.70
C PRO A 95 7.61 -21.30 14.92
N VAL A 96 7.50 -19.98 14.78
CA VAL A 96 7.81 -19.02 15.84
C VAL A 96 6.72 -17.97 15.92
N HIS A 97 6.50 -17.45 17.14
CA HIS A 97 5.66 -16.29 17.34
C HIS A 97 6.49 -15.02 17.16
N GLY A 98 6.10 -14.17 16.22
CA GLY A 98 6.80 -12.93 15.89
C GLY A 98 6.53 -11.81 16.89
N GLY A 99 5.36 -11.81 17.53
CA GLY A 99 4.96 -10.73 18.43
C GLY A 99 4.73 -9.39 17.69
N PRO A 100 4.34 -8.32 18.39
CA PRO A 100 3.85 -7.09 17.76
C PRO A 100 4.92 -6.37 16.93
N ILE A 101 6.16 -6.33 17.42
CA ILE A 101 7.25 -5.60 16.76
C ILE A 101 7.70 -6.35 15.50
N ALA A 102 7.96 -7.66 15.58
CA ALA A 102 8.41 -8.41 14.41
C ALA A 102 7.30 -8.52 13.36
N THR A 103 6.03 -8.63 13.78
CA THR A 103 4.88 -8.62 12.87
C THR A 103 4.75 -7.27 12.14
N ALA A 104 5.01 -6.15 12.81
CA ALA A 104 5.06 -4.85 12.17
C ALA A 104 6.22 -4.76 11.17
N PHE A 105 7.43 -5.18 11.53
CA PHE A 105 8.56 -5.21 10.58
C PHE A 105 8.32 -6.15 9.41
N PHE A 106 7.62 -7.28 9.62
CA PHE A 106 7.20 -8.17 8.57
C PHE A 106 6.20 -7.49 7.61
N ALA A 107 5.19 -6.78 8.14
CA ALA A 107 4.26 -6.01 7.32
C ALA A 107 4.99 -4.90 6.54
N LEU A 108 5.95 -4.22 7.17
CA LEU A 108 6.81 -3.23 6.50
C LEU A 108 7.61 -3.88 5.36
N ASP A 109 8.24 -5.02 5.61
CA ASP A 109 9.02 -5.76 4.62
C ASP A 109 8.16 -6.17 3.42
N LEU A 110 6.91 -6.61 3.66
CA LEU A 110 5.90 -6.86 2.62
C LEU A 110 5.57 -5.61 1.80
N VAL A 111 5.37 -4.46 2.45
CA VAL A 111 5.10 -3.19 1.76
C VAL A 111 6.30 -2.77 0.91
N LEU A 112 7.52 -2.88 1.46
CA LEU A 112 8.73 -2.51 0.75
C LEU A 112 8.97 -3.42 -0.47
N ARG A 113 8.84 -4.75 -0.31
CA ARG A 113 8.93 -5.71 -1.42
C ARG A 113 7.78 -5.61 -2.43
N GLY A 114 6.62 -5.10 -2.02
CA GLY A 114 5.47 -4.85 -2.90
C GLY A 114 5.55 -3.53 -3.66
N GLY A 115 6.10 -2.49 -3.04
CA GLY A 115 6.11 -1.12 -3.54
C GLY A 115 7.42 -0.66 -4.21
N PHE A 116 8.57 -1.16 -3.76
CA PHE A 116 9.90 -0.71 -4.22
C PHE A 116 10.55 -1.62 -5.29
N PHE A 117 9.78 -2.54 -5.89
CA PHE A 117 10.25 -3.57 -6.83
C PHE A 117 11.16 -4.64 -6.19
N ASP A 118 11.22 -5.78 -6.89
CA ASP A 118 12.03 -7.00 -6.74
C ASP A 118 13.52 -6.79 -6.38
N VAL A 119 14.00 -5.54 -6.32
CA VAL A 119 15.34 -5.13 -5.95
C VAL A 119 15.71 -5.59 -4.52
N MET A 120 14.78 -5.52 -3.56
CA MET A 120 15.04 -6.06 -2.20
C MET A 120 15.15 -7.60 -2.18
N GLU A 121 14.41 -8.28 -3.06
CA GLU A 121 14.51 -9.74 -3.22
C GLU A 121 15.82 -10.11 -3.95
N HIS A 122 16.26 -9.28 -4.90
CA HIS A 122 17.53 -9.39 -5.59
C HIS A 122 18.76 -9.15 -4.70
N PHE A 123 18.63 -8.31 -3.66
CA PHE A 123 19.72 -8.03 -2.71
C PHE A 123 19.62 -8.84 -1.40
N GLU A 124 18.70 -9.81 -1.31
CA GLU A 124 18.45 -10.64 -0.11
C GLU A 124 18.24 -9.83 1.20
N LEU A 125 17.89 -8.55 1.10
CA LEU A 125 17.66 -7.71 2.28
C LEU A 125 16.27 -8.00 2.85
N SER A 126 16.23 -8.80 3.92
CA SER A 126 15.06 -8.93 4.79
C SER A 126 15.22 -8.02 6.00
N VAL A 127 14.30 -7.07 6.19
CA VAL A 127 14.28 -6.23 7.40
C VAL A 127 13.75 -7.04 8.60
N THR A 128 13.04 -8.14 8.35
CA THR A 128 12.45 -9.01 9.37
C THR A 128 13.26 -10.29 9.56
N ALA A 129 13.38 -10.74 10.82
CA ALA A 129 13.92 -12.04 11.18
C ALA A 129 12.92 -13.19 10.95
N VAL A 130 11.66 -12.85 10.65
CA VAL A 130 10.53 -13.78 10.63
C VAL A 130 10.03 -13.98 9.20
N HIS A 131 9.93 -15.23 8.79
CA HIS A 131 9.52 -15.64 7.44
C HIS A 131 8.10 -16.20 7.43
N ILE A 132 7.44 -16.15 6.27
CA ILE A 132 6.09 -16.73 6.12
C ILE A 132 6.18 -18.25 6.14
N ASN A 133 5.33 -18.89 6.96
CA ASN A 133 5.13 -20.32 6.86
C ASN A 133 4.42 -20.69 5.55
N ARG A 134 5.18 -21.14 4.55
CA ARG A 134 4.63 -21.52 3.22
C ARG A 134 3.70 -22.74 3.27
N ALA A 135 3.70 -23.51 4.35
CA ALA A 135 2.72 -24.58 4.54
C ALA A 135 1.29 -24.04 4.70
N LEU A 136 1.15 -22.82 5.23
CA LEU A 136 -0.14 -22.14 5.41
C LEU A 136 -0.53 -21.35 4.15
N ARG A 137 -0.93 -22.08 3.08
CA ARG A 137 -1.21 -21.50 1.76
C ARG A 137 -2.22 -20.35 1.77
N TRP A 138 -3.25 -20.41 2.61
CA TRP A 138 -4.27 -19.36 2.70
C TRP A 138 -3.68 -18.03 3.23
N PHE A 139 -2.73 -18.10 4.17
CA PHE A 139 -2.06 -16.92 4.71
C PHE A 139 -1.10 -16.30 3.68
N VAL A 140 -0.47 -17.14 2.85
CA VAL A 140 0.32 -16.66 1.70
C VAL A 140 -0.55 -15.83 0.75
N TRP A 141 -1.75 -16.30 0.42
CA TRP A 141 -2.70 -15.53 -0.40
C TRP A 141 -3.14 -14.23 0.27
N TYR A 142 -3.39 -14.27 1.58
CA TYR A 142 -3.77 -13.08 2.33
C TYR A 142 -2.64 -12.01 2.33
N ALA A 143 -1.40 -12.43 2.64
CA ALA A 143 -0.23 -11.56 2.58
C ALA A 143 0.03 -11.05 1.15
N PHE A 144 -0.24 -11.86 0.14
CA PHE A 144 -0.15 -11.46 -1.27
C PHE A 144 -1.17 -10.37 -1.63
N VAL A 145 -2.43 -10.48 -1.20
CA VAL A 145 -3.45 -9.42 -1.42
C VAL A 145 -3.01 -8.11 -0.77
N PHE A 146 -2.50 -8.15 0.46
CA PHE A 146 -1.92 -6.99 1.13
C PHE A 146 -0.76 -6.39 0.32
N ARG A 147 0.17 -7.23 -0.15
CA ARG A 147 1.30 -6.79 -1.01
C ARG A 147 0.82 -6.08 -2.28
N ILE A 148 -0.16 -6.64 -2.98
CA ILE A 148 -0.70 -6.07 -4.22
C ILE A 148 -1.44 -4.75 -3.95
N TYR A 149 -2.23 -4.67 -2.88
CA TYR A 149 -2.89 -3.42 -2.49
C TYR A 149 -1.89 -2.27 -2.30
N TYR A 150 -0.80 -2.51 -1.57
CA TYR A 150 0.25 -1.49 -1.40
C TYR A 150 1.00 -1.20 -2.68
N GLY A 151 1.40 -2.23 -3.42
CA GLY A 151 2.14 -2.06 -4.68
C GLY A 151 1.37 -1.19 -5.67
N LEU A 152 0.09 -1.51 -5.91
CA LEU A 152 -0.76 -0.73 -6.82
C LEU A 152 -0.98 0.70 -6.32
N THR A 153 -1.21 0.88 -5.03
CA THR A 153 -1.44 2.22 -4.44
C THR A 153 -0.17 3.08 -4.54
N LEU A 154 1.01 2.51 -4.25
CA LEU A 154 2.29 3.20 -4.35
C LEU A 154 2.67 3.55 -5.79
N ILE A 155 2.52 2.61 -6.73
CA ILE A 155 2.76 2.87 -8.15
C ILE A 155 1.87 4.03 -8.62
N ARG A 156 0.60 4.04 -8.23
CA ARG A 156 -0.33 5.09 -8.61
C ARG A 156 0.07 6.45 -8.02
N ILE A 157 0.45 6.50 -6.73
CA ILE A 157 0.97 7.71 -6.10
C ILE A 157 2.23 8.22 -6.84
N ALA A 158 3.15 7.31 -7.19
CA ALA A 158 4.39 7.66 -7.87
C ALA A 158 4.14 8.22 -9.28
N VAL A 159 3.30 7.56 -10.08
CA VAL A 159 2.90 8.02 -11.42
C VAL A 159 2.28 9.42 -11.35
N SER A 160 1.36 9.63 -10.41
CA SER A 160 0.72 10.93 -10.23
C SER A 160 1.70 12.01 -9.76
N PHE A 161 2.66 11.65 -8.92
CA PHE A 161 3.69 12.58 -8.47
C PHE A 161 4.60 13.01 -9.62
N VAL A 162 5.11 12.05 -10.41
CA VAL A 162 5.96 12.31 -11.59
C VAL A 162 5.21 13.19 -12.60
N TRP A 163 3.93 12.91 -12.81
CA TRP A 163 3.11 13.67 -13.75
C TRP A 163 2.90 15.13 -13.32
N ILE A 164 2.56 15.37 -12.04
CA ILE A 164 2.42 16.73 -11.50
C ILE A 164 3.76 17.47 -11.57
N TRP A 165 4.87 16.77 -11.28
CA TRP A 165 6.21 17.32 -11.40
C TRP A 165 6.56 17.72 -12.84
N ALA A 166 6.23 16.87 -13.82
CA ALA A 166 6.46 17.16 -15.25
C ALA A 166 5.67 18.41 -15.71
N LYS A 167 4.39 18.53 -15.32
CA LYS A 167 3.59 19.72 -15.61
C LYS A 167 4.13 20.98 -14.93
N LEU A 168 4.55 20.88 -13.66
CA LEU A 168 5.19 22.00 -12.94
C LEU A 168 6.47 22.47 -13.65
N TYR A 169 7.29 21.52 -14.11
CA TYR A 169 8.52 21.82 -14.83
C TYR A 169 8.23 22.50 -16.18
N ALA A 170 7.24 22.00 -16.93
CA ALA A 170 6.82 22.61 -18.19
C ALA A 170 6.27 24.03 -18.00
N ALA A 171 5.42 24.26 -17.00
CA ALA A 171 4.87 25.59 -16.69
C ALA A 171 5.97 26.60 -16.31
N ARG A 172 6.97 26.18 -15.51
CA ARG A 172 8.12 27.03 -15.17
C ARG A 172 8.97 27.38 -16.39
N LYS A 173 9.14 26.45 -17.34
CA LYS A 173 9.90 26.70 -18.58
C LYS A 173 9.22 27.76 -19.46
N HIS A 174 7.88 27.70 -19.59
CA HIS A 174 7.13 28.71 -20.34
C HIS A 174 7.22 30.10 -19.71
N HIS A 175 7.06 30.23 -18.38
CA HIS A 175 7.22 31.54 -17.70
C HIS A 175 8.66 32.06 -17.67
N GLY A 176 9.67 31.19 -17.85
CA GLY A 176 11.07 31.58 -17.97
C GLY A 176 11.43 32.19 -19.32
N SER A 177 10.71 31.85 -20.39
CA SER A 177 10.92 32.39 -21.74
C SER A 177 10.27 33.76 -21.97
N ASP A 178 9.37 34.21 -21.08
CA ASP A 178 8.71 35.52 -21.15
C ASP A 178 9.46 36.62 -20.39
N ARG A 179 10.69 36.37 -19.90
CA ARG A 179 11.55 37.46 -19.41
C ARG A 179 12.30 38.08 -20.59
N PRO A 180 11.96 39.32 -21.01
CA PRO A 180 12.80 40.03 -21.95
C PRO A 180 14.17 40.23 -21.30
N THR A 181 15.22 39.84 -22.02
CA THR A 181 16.59 40.30 -21.77
C THR A 181 16.60 41.81 -21.90
N THR A 182 16.52 42.51 -20.77
CA THR A 182 16.94 43.91 -20.63
C THR A 182 18.37 43.96 -20.13
#